data_AF-A0A6I9PJF6-F1
#
_entry.id   AF-A0A6I9PJF6-F1
#
_cell.length_a   1.000
_cell.length_b   1.000
_cell.length_c   1.000
_cell.angle_alpha   90.00
_cell.angle_beta   90.00
_cell.angle_gamma   90.00
#
_symmetry.space_group_name_H-M   'P 1'
#
loop_
_entity.id
_entity.type
_entity.pdbx_description
1 polymer ?
#
loop_
_entity_poly.entity_id
_entity_poly.type
_entity_poly.pdbx_seq_one_letter_code
_entity_poly.pdbx_strand_id
1 'polypeptide(L)'
;VPWAKIRKEYFSSGVNKRSLDIIERSAFFVTLDDEEQGMKGDDPVGNLDRYAKSILHGKCYDRWFDKSFSIVIYKNGKSGLNAEHSWADAPTVAHLWEV
;
A
#
# COMPACT_ATOMS: atom_id res chain seq x y z
N VAL A 1 -20.16 3.87 -3.23
CA VAL A 1 -20.77 3.45 -1.95
C VAL A 1 -19.70 3.56 -0.86
N PRO A 2 -19.99 4.07 0.36
CA PRO A 2 -18.99 4.19 1.42
C PRO A 2 -18.39 2.84 1.86
N TRP A 3 -17.08 2.82 2.16
CA TRP A 3 -16.35 1.61 2.55
C TRP A 3 -17.00 0.85 3.71
N ALA A 4 -17.39 1.54 4.79
CA ALA A 4 -18.05 0.91 5.94
C ALA A 4 -19.32 0.10 5.59
N LYS A 5 -20.10 0.55 4.60
CA LYS A 5 -21.30 -0.18 4.13
C LYS A 5 -20.89 -1.45 3.38
N ILE A 6 -19.94 -1.33 2.43
CA ILE A 6 -19.41 -2.46 1.67
C ILE A 6 -18.76 -3.50 2.59
N ARG A 7 -17.94 -3.07 3.56
CA ARG A 7 -17.31 -3.96 4.54
C ARG A 7 -18.35 -4.77 5.32
N LYS A 8 -19.41 -4.13 5.80
CA LYS A 8 -20.49 -4.80 6.54
C LYS A 8 -21.26 -5.80 5.66
N GLU A 9 -21.55 -5.43 4.42
CA GLU A 9 -22.37 -6.24 3.51
C GLU A 9 -21.60 -7.46 2.99
N TYR A 10 -20.35 -7.27 2.55
CA TYR A 10 -19.62 -8.29 1.80
C TYR A 10 -18.56 -9.06 2.62
N PHE A 11 -18.16 -8.55 3.80
CA PHE A 11 -17.08 -9.15 4.61
C PHE A 11 -17.52 -9.57 6.02
N SER A 12 -18.82 -9.68 6.27
CA SER A 12 -19.37 -10.05 7.58
C SER A 12 -19.55 -11.55 7.82
N SER A 13 -19.38 -12.40 6.80
CA SER A 13 -19.53 -13.85 6.92
C SER A 13 -18.68 -14.64 5.92
N GLY A 14 -18.68 -15.97 6.07
CA GLY A 14 -18.06 -16.91 5.12
C GLY A 14 -16.56 -16.72 4.93
N VAL A 15 -16.09 -17.01 3.71
CA VAL A 15 -14.69 -16.91 3.32
C VAL A 15 -14.20 -15.46 3.41
N ASN A 16 -15.01 -14.48 2.99
CA ASN A 16 -14.63 -13.07 2.99
C ASN A 16 -14.30 -12.54 4.39
N LYS A 17 -15.10 -12.91 5.42
CA LYS A 17 -14.79 -12.56 6.80
C LYS A 17 -13.45 -13.12 7.26
N ARG A 18 -13.18 -14.38 6.92
CA ARG A 18 -11.93 -15.05 7.30
C ARG A 18 -10.73 -14.43 6.59
N SER A 19 -10.85 -14.15 5.30
CA SER A 19 -9.81 -13.46 4.53
C SER A 19 -9.53 -12.07 5.09
N LEU A 20 -10.57 -11.31 5.41
CA LEU A 20 -10.43 -9.98 6.02
C LEU A 20 -9.73 -10.04 7.38
N ASP A 21 -10.11 -10.99 8.25
CA ASP A 21 -9.46 -11.18 9.55
C ASP A 21 -7.96 -11.48 9.40
N ILE A 22 -7.58 -12.32 8.43
CA ILE A 22 -6.17 -12.61 8.14
C ILE A 22 -5.42 -11.35 7.67
N ILE A 23 -6.01 -10.56 6.77
CA ILE A 23 -5.42 -9.31 6.28
C ILE A 23 -5.25 -8.30 7.42
N GLU A 24 -6.29 -8.12 8.25
CA GLU A 24 -6.26 -7.18 9.37
C GLU A 24 -5.23 -7.59 10.44
N ARG A 25 -5.08 -8.90 10.70
CA ARG A 25 -4.17 -9.44 11.72
C ARG A 25 -2.72 -9.68 11.28
N SER A 26 -2.42 -9.64 9.97
CA SER A 26 -1.04 -9.77 9.50
C SER A 26 -0.12 -8.70 10.11
N ALA A 27 1.20 -8.91 10.13
CA ALA A 27 2.11 -7.87 10.62
C ALA A 27 2.10 -6.63 9.70
N PHE A 28 2.10 -6.86 8.38
CA PHE A 28 2.08 -5.85 7.34
C PHE A 28 1.49 -6.44 6.05
N PHE A 29 1.33 -5.61 5.03
CA PHE A 29 0.90 -6.03 3.70
C PHE A 29 2.04 -5.81 2.69
N VAL A 30 2.19 -6.71 1.72
CA VAL A 30 3.17 -6.56 0.63
C VAL A 30 2.43 -6.58 -0.70
N THR A 31 2.61 -5.52 -1.48
CA THR A 31 2.14 -5.43 -2.86
C THR A 31 3.31 -5.74 -3.78
N LEU A 32 3.15 -6.78 -4.61
CA LEU A 32 4.06 -7.09 -5.70
C LEU A 32 3.48 -6.47 -6.98
N ASP A 33 4.01 -5.31 -7.35
CA ASP A 33 3.53 -4.52 -8.49
C ASP A 33 4.27 -4.94 -9.77
N ASP A 34 3.52 -5.15 -10.85
CA ASP A 34 4.05 -5.56 -12.16
C ASP A 34 4.54 -4.37 -13.00
N GLU A 35 4.28 -3.13 -12.55
CA GLU A 35 4.87 -1.94 -13.13
C GLU A 35 6.34 -1.79 -12.73
N GLU A 36 7.09 -1.13 -13.59
CA GLU A 36 8.41 -0.64 -13.26
C GLU A 36 8.29 0.85 -12.92
N GLN A 37 8.84 1.29 -11.79
CA GLN A 37 8.80 2.68 -11.37
C GLN A 37 10.19 3.22 -10.99
N GLY A 38 10.29 4.50 -10.65
CA GLY A 38 11.53 5.18 -10.25
C GLY A 38 12.07 6.14 -11.31
N MET A 39 13.37 6.46 -11.21
CA MET A 39 14.05 7.41 -12.11
C MET A 39 14.32 6.77 -13.48
N LYS A 40 13.44 6.99 -14.45
CA LYS A 40 13.51 6.43 -15.81
C LYS A 40 13.81 7.51 -16.87
N GLY A 41 14.89 7.36 -17.62
CA GLY A 41 15.22 8.30 -18.71
C GLY A 41 15.54 9.72 -18.21
N ASP A 42 15.36 10.72 -19.08
CA ASP A 42 15.95 12.06 -18.92
C ASP A 42 15.04 13.12 -18.28
N ASP A 43 13.93 12.71 -17.64
CA ASP A 43 12.98 13.62 -16.93
C ASP A 43 12.94 13.33 -15.42
N PRO A 44 13.90 13.84 -14.63
CA PRO A 44 13.96 13.55 -13.19
C PRO A 44 12.71 13.97 -12.42
N VAL A 45 12.10 15.12 -12.77
CA VAL A 45 10.97 15.69 -12.02
C VAL A 45 9.70 14.89 -12.28
N GLY A 46 9.37 14.62 -13.54
CA GLY A 46 8.19 13.82 -13.87
C GLY A 46 8.34 12.36 -13.41
N ASN A 47 9.56 11.82 -13.39
CA ASN A 47 9.82 10.50 -12.83
C ASN A 47 9.49 10.43 -11.33
N LEU A 48 9.94 11.43 -10.55
CA LEU A 48 9.67 11.46 -9.12
C LEU A 48 8.17 11.63 -8.84
N ASP A 49 7.48 12.50 -9.57
CA ASP A 49 6.03 12.69 -9.45
C ASP A 49 5.25 11.40 -9.73
N ARG A 50 5.56 10.73 -10.85
CA ARG A 50 4.96 9.44 -11.21
C ARG A 50 5.25 8.37 -10.16
N TYR A 51 6.49 8.31 -9.67
CA TYR A 51 6.88 7.32 -8.66
C TYR A 51 6.17 7.56 -7.32
N ALA A 52 6.15 8.80 -6.83
CA ALA A 52 5.47 9.16 -5.58
C ALA A 52 3.96 8.88 -5.64
N LYS A 53 3.30 9.22 -6.76
CA LYS A 53 1.88 8.89 -7.00
C LYS A 53 1.63 7.39 -7.00
N SER A 54 2.51 6.62 -7.65
CA SER A 54 2.42 5.17 -7.64
C SER A 54 2.55 4.61 -6.21
N ILE A 55 3.45 5.11 -5.38
CA ILE A 55 3.55 4.68 -3.97
C ILE A 55 2.31 5.12 -3.16
N LEU A 56 1.77 6.31 -3.44
CA LEU A 56 0.63 6.87 -2.72
C LEU A 56 -0.68 6.12 -2.98
N HIS A 57 -1.01 5.83 -4.23
CA HIS A 57 -2.31 5.23 -4.59
C HIS A 57 -2.24 4.02 -5.52
N GLY A 58 -1.16 3.87 -6.30
CA GLY A 58 -1.03 2.80 -7.29
C GLY A 58 -2.27 2.67 -8.18
N LYS A 59 -2.78 1.44 -8.35
CA LYS A 59 -3.94 1.12 -9.20
C LYS A 59 -5.26 1.00 -8.43
N CYS A 60 -5.23 1.22 -7.12
CA CYS A 60 -6.39 1.18 -6.22
C CYS A 60 -7.12 -0.16 -6.10
N TYR A 61 -6.53 -1.29 -6.53
CA TYR A 61 -7.11 -2.64 -6.36
C TYR A 61 -6.12 -3.69 -5.83
N ASP A 62 -4.83 -3.34 -5.73
CA ASP A 62 -3.72 -4.19 -5.29
C ASP A 62 -3.13 -3.74 -3.94
N ARG A 63 -3.87 -2.89 -3.22
CA ARG A 63 -3.47 -2.27 -1.95
C ARG A 63 -4.53 -2.44 -0.89
N TRP A 64 -4.10 -2.54 0.36
CA TRP A 64 -4.98 -2.51 1.52
C TRP A 64 -4.70 -1.27 2.36
N PHE A 65 -5.36 -0.16 2.04
CA PHE A 65 -5.10 1.14 2.66
C PHE A 65 -5.47 1.23 4.15
N ASP A 66 -6.28 0.30 4.66
CA ASP A 66 -6.60 0.20 6.09
C ASP A 66 -5.46 -0.49 6.90
N LYS A 67 -4.40 -0.98 6.24
CA LYS A 67 -3.26 -1.57 6.94
C LYS A 67 -2.37 -0.47 7.49
N SER A 68 -1.93 -0.62 8.75
CA SER A 68 -0.97 0.27 9.42
C SER A 68 0.16 0.72 8.51
N PHE A 69 0.80 -0.22 7.82
CA PHE A 69 1.68 0.07 6.70
C PHE A 69 1.71 -1.09 5.69
N SER A 70 2.06 -0.74 4.46
CA SER A 70 2.22 -1.64 3.33
C SER A 70 3.54 -1.37 2.60
N ILE A 71 4.22 -2.42 2.17
CA ILE A 71 5.43 -2.35 1.35
C ILE A 71 5.03 -2.61 -0.10
N VAL A 72 5.48 -1.74 -1.01
CA VAL A 72 5.28 -1.92 -2.45
C VAL A 72 6.63 -2.29 -3.06
N ILE A 73 6.66 -3.40 -3.79
CA ILE A 73 7.85 -3.86 -4.52
C ILE A 73 7.48 -3.91 -6.00
N TYR A 74 8.17 -3.10 -6.79
CA TYR A 74 8.01 -3.01 -8.24
C TYR A 74 8.84 -4.07 -8.96
N LYS A 75 8.44 -4.41 -10.18
CA LYS A 75 9.09 -5.43 -11.02
C LYS A 75 10.60 -5.22 -11.20
N ASN A 76 11.05 -3.96 -11.24
CA ASN A 76 12.47 -3.60 -11.36
C ASN A 76 13.22 -3.51 -10.02
N GLY A 77 12.64 -4.04 -8.93
CA GLY A 77 13.24 -4.04 -7.59
C GLY A 77 13.19 -2.69 -6.87
N LYS A 78 12.55 -1.67 -7.45
CA LYS A 78 12.25 -0.44 -6.70
C LYS A 78 11.19 -0.72 -5.65
N SER A 79 11.20 0.05 -4.58
CA SER A 79 10.27 -0.15 -3.47
C SER A 79 9.94 1.14 -2.73
N GLY A 80 8.79 1.12 -2.06
CA GLY A 80 8.33 2.22 -1.21
C GLY A 80 7.35 1.74 -0.16
N LEU A 81 6.96 2.67 0.72
CA LEU A 81 6.01 2.44 1.81
C LEU A 81 4.75 3.28 1.63
N ASN A 82 3.62 2.68 1.96
CA ASN A 82 2.37 3.39 2.22
C ASN A 82 2.00 3.15 3.68
N ALA A 83 1.66 4.20 4.42
CA ALA A 83 1.31 4.09 5.84
C ALA A 83 -0.04 4.76 6.10
N GLU A 84 -0.85 4.10 6.92
CA GLU A 84 -2.10 4.65 7.44
C GLU A 84 -1.76 5.62 8.58
N HIS A 85 -2.26 6.86 8.48
CA HIS A 85 -1.76 7.97 9.28
C HIS A 85 -2.30 7.97 10.73
N SER A 86 -3.41 7.30 11.02
CA SER A 86 -3.92 7.16 12.38
C SER A 86 -3.07 6.22 13.24
N TRP A 87 -2.29 5.33 12.62
CA TRP A 87 -1.42 4.39 13.31
C TRP A 87 -0.11 5.03 13.81
N ALA A 88 0.54 5.88 13.01
CA ALA A 88 1.79 6.50 13.37
C ALA A 88 2.09 7.77 12.55
N ASP A 89 2.96 8.62 13.10
CA ASP A 89 3.55 9.75 12.38
C ASP A 89 4.75 9.31 11.52
N ALA A 90 5.10 10.17 10.56
CA ALA A 90 6.18 9.91 9.60
C ALA A 90 7.53 9.49 10.21
N PRO A 91 8.01 10.03 11.35
CA PRO A 91 9.29 9.61 11.93
C PRO A 91 9.34 8.12 12.30
N THR A 92 8.24 7.57 12.81
CA THR A 92 8.15 6.14 13.15
C THR A 92 8.26 5.27 11.90
N VAL A 93 7.58 5.67 10.82
CA VAL A 93 7.62 4.96 9.52
C VAL A 93 9.00 5.08 8.87
N ALA A 94 9.66 6.24 9.00
CA ALA A 94 11.01 6.45 8.48
C ALA A 94 12.03 5.57 9.20
N HIS A 95 11.96 5.49 10.54
CA HIS A 95 12.85 4.63 11.32
C HIS A 95 12.68 3.14 11.01
N LEU A 96 11.46 2.71 10.65
CA LEU A 96 11.21 1.35 10.15
C LEU A 96 11.94 1.07 8.82
N TRP A 97 12.14 2.08 7.97
CA TRP A 97 12.66 1.94 6.61
C TRP A 97 14.17 2.13 6.48
N GLU A 98 14.79 2.88 7.38
CA GLU A 98 16.22 3.23 7.28
C GLU A 98 17.19 2.08 7.55
N VAL A 99 16.67 0.87 7.82
CA VAL A 99 17.43 -0.35 8.16
C VAL A 99 17.48 -1.34 7.00
#